data_AF-A0A7S3S506-F1
#
_entry.id   AF-A0A7S3S506-F1
#
_cell.length_a   1.000
_cell.length_b   1.000
_cell.length_c   1.000
_cell.angle_alpha   90.00
_cell.angle_beta   90.00
_cell.angle_gamma   90.00
#
_symmetry.space_group_name_H-M   'P 1'
#
loop_
_entity.id
_entity.type
_entity.pdbx_description
1 polymer ?
#
loop_
_entity_poly.entity_id
_entity_poly.type
_entity_poly.pdbx_seq_one_letter_code
_entity_poly.pdbx_strand_id
1 'polypeptide(L)'
;SLLASNGISDNAILSVRAGTVRRQAPINSGRPFRFPKISMEENPIKIDVLQQIGTAYLVLKPNEAQYKVSFGDNKSMACELEVKKLEGASPVEVNEDAGPAKESAASAKDAKEYLESHQILQFVQAVLQTVIKER
;
A
#
# COMPACT_ATOMS: atom_id res chain seq x y z
N SER A 1 8.54 15.81 8.88
CA SER A 1 7.14 15.90 8.40
C SER A 1 7.07 16.97 7.32
N LEU A 2 6.03 16.99 6.51
CA LEU A 2 5.75 18.14 5.65
C LEU A 2 5.17 19.27 6.50
N LEU A 3 5.65 20.50 6.30
CA LEU A 3 5.20 21.68 7.05
C LEU A 3 4.23 22.55 6.25
N ALA A 4 4.50 22.73 4.95
CA ALA A 4 3.68 23.49 4.03
C ALA A 4 3.88 22.98 2.61
N SER A 5 2.87 23.14 1.76
CA SER A 5 2.92 22.88 0.33
C SER A 5 2.13 23.93 -0.42
N ASN A 6 2.62 24.32 -1.59
CA ASN A 6 1.93 25.23 -2.50
C ASN A 6 1.99 24.68 -3.91
N GLY A 7 0.89 24.74 -4.65
CA GLY A 7 0.82 24.27 -6.04
C GLY A 7 0.98 22.75 -6.22
N ILE A 8 0.89 21.96 -5.14
CA ILE A 8 0.93 20.49 -5.20
C ILE A 8 -0.49 19.96 -4.96
N SER A 9 -0.91 18.98 -5.76
CA SER A 9 -2.23 18.35 -5.63
C SER A 9 -2.37 17.59 -4.31
N ASP A 10 -3.56 17.60 -3.70
CA ASP A 10 -3.84 16.95 -2.41
C ASP A 10 -3.74 15.42 -2.46
N ASN A 11 -3.88 14.83 -3.64
CA ASN A 11 -3.70 13.40 -3.89
C ASN A 11 -2.29 13.03 -4.34
N ALA A 12 -1.33 13.97 -4.26
CA ALA A 12 0.06 13.69 -4.52
C ALA A 12 0.70 12.89 -3.37
N ILE A 13 1.70 12.09 -3.72
CA ILE A 13 2.57 11.36 -2.80
C ILE A 13 3.92 12.04 -2.79
N LEU A 14 4.38 12.42 -1.60
CA LEU A 14 5.73 12.93 -1.40
C LEU A 14 6.68 11.76 -1.17
N SER A 15 7.74 11.68 -1.96
CA SER A 15 8.74 10.62 -1.92
C SER A 15 10.11 11.19 -1.61
N VAL A 16 10.66 10.87 -0.44
CA VAL A 16 11.95 11.36 0.03
C VAL A 16 12.94 10.20 0.08
N ARG A 17 14.10 10.35 -0.58
CA ARG A 17 15.19 9.38 -0.57
C ARG A 17 16.46 10.02 0.00
N ALA A 18 16.95 9.45 1.09
CA ALA A 18 18.23 9.77 1.72
C ALA A 18 19.11 8.51 1.70
N GLY A 19 20.26 8.59 1.01
CA GLY A 19 21.11 7.43 0.74
C GLY A 19 20.35 6.27 0.09
N THR A 20 20.32 5.12 0.75
CA THR A 20 19.62 3.90 0.31
C THR A 20 18.16 3.82 0.77
N VAL A 21 17.73 4.71 1.68
CA VAL A 21 16.40 4.65 2.30
C VAL A 21 15.44 5.58 1.57
N ARG A 22 14.32 5.02 1.10
CA ARG A 22 13.19 5.78 0.55
C ARG A 22 12.00 5.71 1.51
N ARG A 23 11.37 6.86 1.76
CA ARG A 23 10.11 6.98 2.50
C ARG A 23 9.10 7.72 1.63
N GLN A 24 7.87 7.22 1.55
CA GLN A 24 6.80 7.82 0.75
C GLN A 24 5.52 7.91 1.56
N ALA A 25 4.78 9.02 1.41
CA ALA A 25 3.48 9.19 2.04
C ALA A 25 2.63 10.20 1.26
N PRO A 26 1.28 10.11 1.32
CA PRO A 26 0.41 11.18 0.85
C PRO A 26 0.80 12.52 1.46
N ILE A 27 0.70 13.59 0.66
CA ILE A 27 1.14 14.92 1.07
C ILE A 27 0.36 15.45 2.29
N ASN A 28 -0.90 15.04 2.42
CA ASN A 28 -1.81 15.38 3.52
C ASN A 28 -1.77 14.39 4.70
N SER A 29 -0.84 13.42 4.71
CA SER A 29 -0.80 12.40 5.76
C SER A 29 -0.44 12.93 7.15
N GLY A 30 0.19 14.11 7.24
CA GLY A 30 0.70 14.69 8.49
C GLY A 30 1.84 13.89 9.15
N ARG A 31 2.21 12.73 8.60
CA ARG A 31 3.20 11.83 9.21
C ARG A 31 4.63 12.34 9.02
N PRO A 32 5.50 12.20 10.04
CA PRO A 32 6.90 12.51 9.89
C PRO A 32 7.63 11.45 9.06
N PHE A 33 8.45 11.89 8.10
CA PHE A 33 9.43 11.03 7.44
C PHE A 33 10.60 10.77 8.40
N ARG A 34 10.74 9.51 8.85
CA ARG A 34 11.83 9.08 9.73
C ARG A 34 12.86 8.25 8.95
N PHE A 35 14.12 8.59 9.13
CA PHE A 35 15.26 7.91 8.51
C PHE A 35 16.20 7.40 9.62
N PRO A 36 16.71 6.16 9.53
CA PRO A 36 17.48 5.54 10.61
C PRO A 36 18.75 6.32 10.98
N LYS A 37 19.43 6.88 10.00
CA LYS A 37 20.59 7.76 10.12
C LYS A 37 20.52 8.70 8.92
N ILE A 38 20.61 10.01 9.16
CA ILE A 38 20.91 10.99 8.11
C ILE A 38 22.21 11.64 8.54
N SER A 39 23.26 11.49 7.75
CA SER A 39 24.52 12.21 7.91
C SER A 39 24.69 13.22 6.77
N MET A 40 25.63 14.15 6.90
CA MET A 40 25.99 15.09 5.83
C MET A 40 26.50 14.39 4.56
N GLU A 41 26.87 13.12 4.64
CA GLU A 41 27.36 12.29 3.53
C GLU A 41 26.22 11.82 2.60
N GLU A 42 24.97 11.84 3.09
CA GLU A 42 23.78 11.44 2.32
C GLU A 42 23.20 12.58 1.48
N ASN A 43 23.95 13.67 1.33
CA ASN A 43 23.63 14.78 0.45
C ASN A 43 24.03 14.46 -1.00
N PRO A 44 23.18 14.81 -1.99
CA PRO A 44 21.88 15.45 -1.85
C PRO A 44 20.74 14.46 -1.53
N ILE A 45 19.75 14.92 -0.74
CA ILE A 45 18.49 14.20 -0.54
C ILE A 45 17.61 14.39 -1.78
N LYS A 46 17.14 13.29 -2.37
CA LYS A 46 16.21 13.33 -3.50
C LYS A 46 14.78 13.45 -3.00
N ILE A 47 14.05 14.43 -3.52
CA ILE A 47 12.62 14.65 -3.23
C ILE A 47 11.86 14.58 -4.55
N ASP A 48 10.96 13.61 -4.67
CA ASP A 48 10.06 13.44 -5.81
C ASP A 48 8.61 13.72 -5.36
N VAL A 49 7.85 14.43 -6.19
CA VAL A 49 6.39 14.56 -6.05
C VAL A 49 5.76 13.63 -7.08
N LEU A 50 4.99 12.66 -6.61
CA LEU A 50 4.35 11.64 -7.45
C LEU A 50 2.85 11.88 -7.48
N GLN A 51 2.25 11.67 -8.64
CA GLN A 51 0.82 11.81 -8.83
C GLN A 51 0.23 10.46 -9.24
N GLN A 52 -0.86 10.05 -8.61
CA GLN A 52 -1.64 8.93 -9.11
C GLN A 52 -2.38 9.38 -10.37
N ILE A 53 -2.02 8.78 -11.51
CA ILE A 53 -2.62 9.07 -12.82
C ILE A 53 -3.56 7.96 -13.31
N GLY A 54 -3.67 6.84 -12.59
CA GLY A 54 -4.53 5.73 -12.97
C GLY A 54 -4.75 4.73 -11.83
N THR A 55 -5.91 4.09 -11.87
CA THR A 55 -6.30 3.00 -10.97
C THR A 55 -7.07 1.96 -11.76
N ALA A 56 -6.81 0.69 -11.49
CA ALA A 56 -7.53 -0.42 -12.11
C ALA A 56 -7.55 -1.62 -11.16
N TYR A 57 -8.60 -2.44 -11.28
CA TYR A 57 -8.70 -3.71 -10.58
C TYR A 57 -8.36 -4.85 -11.54
N LEU A 58 -7.52 -5.78 -11.09
CA LEU A 58 -7.15 -6.96 -11.84
C LEU A 58 -7.76 -8.20 -11.18
N VAL A 59 -8.49 -9.00 -11.97
CA VAL A 59 -9.02 -10.30 -11.55
C VAL A 59 -8.06 -11.39 -12.01
N LEU A 60 -7.51 -12.15 -11.07
CA LEU A 60 -6.60 -13.27 -11.36
C LEU A 60 -7.39 -14.50 -11.82
N LYS A 61 -6.87 -15.20 -12.82
CA LYS A 61 -7.40 -16.49 -13.27
C LYS A 61 -6.45 -17.63 -12.92
N PRO A 62 -6.97 -18.82 -12.58
CA PRO A 62 -6.15 -20.00 -12.44
C PRO A 62 -5.34 -20.27 -13.72
N ASN A 63 -4.07 -20.66 -13.56
CA ASN A 63 -3.14 -21.00 -14.66
C ASN A 63 -2.82 -19.86 -15.65
N GLU A 64 -3.21 -18.62 -15.35
CA GLU A 64 -2.81 -17.43 -16.11
C GLU A 64 -1.75 -16.68 -15.29
N ALA A 65 -0.56 -16.50 -15.87
CA ALA A 65 0.57 -15.85 -15.20
C ALA A 65 0.82 -14.44 -15.71
N GLN A 66 0.33 -14.07 -16.90
CA GLN A 66 0.55 -12.77 -17.51
C GLN A 66 -0.78 -12.05 -17.70
N TYR A 67 -0.82 -10.78 -17.33
CA TYR A 67 -2.02 -9.97 -17.36
C TYR A 67 -1.73 -8.60 -17.95
N LYS A 68 -2.64 -8.12 -18.80
CA LYS A 68 -2.64 -6.75 -19.28
C LYS A 68 -3.65 -5.92 -18.50
N VAL A 69 -3.20 -4.83 -17.90
CA VAL A 69 -4.03 -3.87 -17.18
C VAL A 69 -4.13 -2.60 -18.01
N SER A 70 -5.34 -2.07 -18.20
CA SER A 70 -5.59 -0.80 -18.89
C SER A 70 -6.17 0.20 -17.90
N PHE A 71 -5.77 1.47 -18.03
CA PHE A 71 -6.18 2.56 -17.15
C PHE A 71 -6.91 3.64 -17.96
N GLY A 72 -7.88 4.29 -17.30
CA GLY A 72 -8.72 5.33 -17.88
C GLY A 72 -9.81 4.77 -18.81
N ASP A 73 -10.88 5.55 -19.00
CA ASP A 73 -12.07 5.11 -19.75
C ASP A 73 -11.75 4.76 -21.21
N ASN A 74 -10.78 5.47 -21.80
CA ASN A 74 -10.34 5.26 -23.18
C ASN A 74 -9.22 4.21 -23.32
N LYS A 75 -8.82 3.54 -22.25
CA LYS A 75 -7.70 2.56 -22.23
C LYS A 75 -6.40 3.10 -22.85
N SER A 76 -6.15 4.41 -22.73
CA SER A 76 -4.99 5.08 -23.34
C SER A 76 -3.67 4.72 -22.66
N MET A 77 -3.72 4.25 -21.42
CA MET A 77 -2.57 3.77 -20.66
C MET A 77 -2.75 2.28 -20.37
N ALA A 78 -1.68 1.49 -20.49
CA ALA A 78 -1.70 0.08 -20.12
C ALA A 78 -0.34 -0.39 -19.64
N CYS A 79 -0.33 -1.46 -18.83
CA CYS A 79 0.87 -2.19 -18.47
C CYS A 79 0.62 -3.70 -18.50
N GLU A 80 1.70 -4.47 -18.53
CA GLU A 80 1.66 -5.93 -18.47
C GLU A 80 2.40 -6.40 -17.21
N LEU A 81 1.83 -7.38 -16.53
CA LEU A 81 2.27 -7.86 -15.22
C LEU A 81 2.37 -9.38 -15.26
N GLU A 82 3.45 -9.91 -14.69
CA GLU A 82 3.60 -11.35 -14.44
C GLU A 82 3.35 -11.65 -12.96
N VAL A 83 2.45 -12.58 -12.66
CA VAL A 83 2.08 -13.01 -11.31
C VAL A 83 2.59 -14.43 -11.07
N LYS A 84 3.55 -14.57 -10.15
CA LYS A 84 4.10 -15.85 -9.72
C LYS A 84 3.68 -16.17 -8.30
N LYS A 85 3.27 -17.41 -8.05
CA LYS A 85 3.13 -17.92 -6.68
C LYS A 85 4.51 -18.27 -6.15
N LEU A 86 4.88 -17.70 -5.01
CA LEU A 86 6.05 -18.16 -4.27
C LEU A 86 5.60 -19.35 -3.42
N GLU A 87 5.95 -20.57 -3.84
CA GLU A 87 5.74 -21.74 -2.99
C GLU A 87 6.75 -21.69 -1.83
N GLY A 88 6.24 -21.66 -0.59
CA GLY A 88 7.07 -21.71 0.63
C GLY A 88 7.42 -20.37 1.28
N ALA A 89 6.84 -19.24 0.86
CA ALA A 89 7.02 -17.98 1.58
C ALA A 89 6.10 -17.94 2.81
N SER A 90 6.66 -18.15 4.01
CA SER A 90 6.09 -17.63 5.26
C SER A 90 5.73 -16.15 5.06
N PRO A 91 4.65 -15.63 5.67
CA PRO A 91 4.31 -14.21 5.55
C PRO A 91 5.56 -13.38 5.84
N VAL A 92 6.02 -12.62 4.86
CA VAL A 92 7.06 -11.63 5.11
C VAL A 92 6.40 -10.62 6.04
N GLU A 93 6.73 -10.72 7.33
CA GLU A 93 6.47 -9.64 8.27
C GLU A 93 7.11 -8.40 7.67
N VAL A 94 6.28 -7.49 7.17
CA VAL A 94 6.70 -6.14 6.79
C VAL A 94 7.01 -5.47 8.13
N ASN A 95 8.21 -5.71 8.63
CA ASN A 95 8.77 -5.05 9.81
C ASN A 95 8.99 -3.58 9.44
N GLU A 96 7.95 -2.75 9.63
CA GLU A 96 8.15 -1.30 9.66
C GLU A 96 8.63 -0.79 11.02
N ASP A 97 8.77 -1.63 12.06
CA ASP A 97 9.37 -1.19 13.32
C ASP A 97 9.94 -2.37 14.12
N ALA A 98 11.26 -2.53 14.11
CA ALA A 98 11.95 -3.38 15.09
C ALA A 98 12.21 -2.57 16.36
N GLY A 99 11.16 -2.40 17.16
CA GLY A 99 11.21 -2.09 18.60
C GLY A 99 10.81 -3.34 19.41
N PRO A 100 11.26 -3.50 20.67
CA PRO A 100 11.21 -4.78 21.35
C PRO A 100 9.78 -5.19 21.71
N ALA A 101 9.53 -6.49 21.54
CA ALA A 101 8.28 -7.19 21.74
C ALA A 101 7.53 -6.83 23.03
N LYS A 102 6.24 -6.48 22.86
CA LYS A 102 5.11 -6.88 23.72
C LYS A 102 3.80 -6.50 23.03
N GLU A 103 2.77 -7.31 23.27
CA GLU A 103 1.32 -7.09 22.98
C GLU A 103 0.70 -7.84 21.78
N SER A 104 0.56 -9.16 21.93
CA SER A 104 -0.26 -10.04 21.09
C SER A 104 -1.78 -10.03 21.42
N ALA A 105 -2.26 -9.05 22.19
CA ALA A 105 -3.69 -8.96 22.57
C ALA A 105 -4.39 -7.70 22.06
N ALA A 106 -3.66 -6.60 21.79
CA ALA A 106 -4.24 -5.36 21.25
C ALA A 106 -4.58 -5.47 19.76
N SER A 107 -3.79 -6.24 19.00
CA SER A 107 -3.92 -6.38 17.54
C SER A 107 -5.23 -7.01 17.07
N ALA A 108 -5.82 -7.94 17.85
CA ALA A 108 -7.09 -8.58 17.50
C ALA A 108 -8.28 -7.63 17.66
N LYS A 109 -8.21 -6.70 18.63
CA LYS A 109 -9.27 -5.70 18.86
C LYS A 109 -9.25 -4.64 17.76
N ASP A 110 -8.07 -4.15 17.40
CA ASP A 110 -7.89 -3.14 16.34
C ASP A 110 -8.28 -3.68 14.96
N ALA A 111 -7.96 -4.95 14.67
CA ALA A 111 -8.40 -5.61 13.44
C ALA A 111 -9.93 -5.74 13.38
N LYS A 112 -10.58 -6.07 14.51
CA LYS A 112 -12.05 -6.16 14.57
C LYS A 112 -12.71 -4.79 14.36
N GLU A 113 -12.23 -3.75 15.03
CA GLU A 113 -12.74 -2.39 14.87
C GLU A 113 -12.55 -1.86 13.44
N TYR A 114 -11.43 -2.18 12.80
CA TYR A 114 -11.20 -1.85 11.39
C TYR A 114 -12.21 -2.54 10.45
N LEU A 115 -12.45 -3.83 10.65
CA LEU A 115 -13.41 -4.62 9.87
C LEU A 115 -14.85 -4.14 10.06
N GLU A 116 -15.21 -3.70 11.27
CA GLU A 116 -16.54 -3.18 11.60
C GLU A 116 -16.73 -1.75 11.07
N SER A 117 -15.77 -0.84 11.29
CA SER A 117 -15.85 0.55 10.82
C SER A 117 -15.87 0.69 9.30
N HIS A 118 -15.17 -0.20 8.59
CA HIS A 118 -15.12 -0.19 7.12
C HIS A 118 -16.17 -1.11 6.49
N GLN A 119 -17.11 -1.65 7.27
CA GLN A 119 -18.21 -2.52 6.81
C GLN A 119 -17.75 -3.80 6.09
N ILE A 120 -16.46 -4.15 6.21
CA ILE A 120 -15.85 -5.29 5.53
C ILE A 120 -16.45 -6.60 6.06
N LEU A 121 -16.78 -6.64 7.35
CA LEU A 121 -17.37 -7.82 8.00
C LEU A 121 -18.72 -8.20 7.37
N GLN A 122 -19.56 -7.21 7.06
CA GLN A 122 -20.86 -7.42 6.40
C GLN A 122 -20.69 -7.93 4.97
N PHE A 123 -19.70 -7.41 4.24
CA PHE A 123 -19.39 -7.85 2.88
C PHE A 123 -18.90 -9.30 2.84
N VAL A 124 -17.98 -9.67 3.73
CA VAL A 124 -17.47 -11.05 3.83
C VAL A 124 -18.58 -12.02 4.23
N GLN A 125 -19.45 -11.65 5.17
CA GLN A 125 -20.59 -12.47 5.56
C GLN A 125 -21.58 -12.68 4.41
N ALA A 126 -21.87 -11.64 3.63
CA ALA A 126 -22.74 -11.73 2.47
C ALA A 126 -22.17 -12.67 1.39
N VAL A 127 -20.87 -12.54 1.08
CA VAL A 127 -20.18 -13.43 0.13
C VAL A 127 -20.21 -14.88 0.62
N LEU A 128 -19.92 -15.10 1.90
CA LEU A 128 -19.94 -16.45 2.49
C LEU A 128 -21.34 -17.08 2.41
N GLN A 129 -22.39 -16.31 2.72
CA GLN A 129 -23.77 -16.81 2.61
C GLN A 129 -24.17 -17.13 1.18
N THR A 130 -23.72 -16.34 0.20
CA THR A 130 -23.98 -16.62 -1.21
C THR A 130 -23.32 -17.93 -1.64
N VAL A 131 -22.04 -18.13 -1.28
CA VAL A 131 -21.31 -19.38 -1.59
C VAL A 131 -21.93 -20.60 -0.90
N ILE A 132 -22.41 -20.44 0.33
CA ILE A 132 -23.10 -21.52 1.06
C ILE A 132 -24.44 -21.88 0.40
N LYS A 133 -25.17 -20.90 -0.14
CA LYS A 133 -26.47 -21.13 -0.82
C LYS A 133 -26.33 -21.69 -2.23
N GLU A 134 -25.17 -21.51 -2.87
CA GLU A 134 -24.86 -22.07 -4.20
C GLU A 134 -24.41 -23.54 -4.16
N ARG A 135 -24.22 -24.12 -2.97
CA ARG A 135 -23.96 -25.55 -2.75
C ARG A 135 -25.18 -26.25 -2.15
#